data_AF-A0A7C1G7M3-F1
#
_entry.id   AF-A0A7C1G7M3-F1
#
_cell.length_a   1.000
_cell.length_b   1.000
_cell.length_c   1.000
_cell.angle_alpha   90.00
_cell.angle_beta   90.00
_cell.angle_gamma   90.00
#
_symmetry.space_group_name_H-M   'P 1'
#
loop_
_entity.id
_entity.type
_entity.pdbx_description
1 polymer ?
#
loop_
_entity_poly.entity_id
_entity_poly.type
_entity_poly.pdbx_seq_one_letter_code
_entity_poly.pdbx_strand_id
1 'polypeptide(L)'
;MFLVRQLQITNENLLSIRNTFSLALAFKCRAKLKCQYCGLDVPLPFKCPFCGKYFCAEHRLPELHECQGIKMKSSTYSSSLKEPISEEVKAPRIRGGSRLNFKALGEFSSFTEIVHLSIGVLLVMLVGLSIAVGSGFSVNLSLVFWLTLVFASAFIPHELFHKIVAKTYGLWAEFRLTLLGVMITLISILSPIKIVSPGTVIIAGKVDRRMIGKISLSGPLTNLVLFTIFLASSFITNAFLLKVAFMWGSVINAFVALFNLIPFGFLDGAKVFWWNKYVWALTFITSLLLTITTLIIFNQ
;
A
#
# COMPACT_ATOMS: atom_id res chain seq x y z
N MET A 1 28.54 53.52 -3.40
CA MET A 1 29.10 52.18 -3.14
C MET A 1 28.14 51.17 -3.78
N PHE A 2 28.17 51.06 -5.11
CA PHE A 2 28.78 49.91 -5.85
C PHE A 2 28.05 48.59 -5.50
N LEU A 3 27.39 47.83 -6.38
CA LEU A 3 27.25 47.88 -7.84
C LEU A 3 26.15 46.84 -8.18
N VAL A 4 24.99 47.26 -8.70
CA VAL A 4 24.06 46.38 -9.43
C VAL A 4 24.58 46.34 -10.87
N ARG A 5 25.20 45.24 -11.29
CA ARG A 5 25.73 45.11 -12.66
C ARG A 5 24.92 44.09 -13.45
N GLN A 6 24.31 44.60 -14.50
CA GLN A 6 23.78 43.85 -15.64
C GLN A 6 24.79 42.84 -16.19
N LEU A 7 24.28 41.72 -16.69
CA LEU A 7 24.88 40.98 -17.79
C LEU A 7 23.80 40.61 -18.81
N GLN A 8 23.60 41.52 -19.77
CA GLN A 8 23.09 41.22 -21.11
C GLN A 8 24.10 40.30 -21.80
N ILE A 9 23.73 39.04 -22.02
CA ILE A 9 24.48 38.15 -22.92
C ILE A 9 23.97 38.43 -24.33
N THR A 10 24.90 38.85 -25.18
CA THR A 10 24.71 39.27 -26.57
C THR A 10 24.40 38.07 -27.49
N ASN A 11 23.52 38.30 -28.46
CA ASN A 11 23.01 37.30 -29.42
C ASN A 11 24.05 36.76 -30.42
N GLU A 12 25.31 37.21 -30.38
CA GLU A 12 26.32 36.81 -31.37
C GLU A 12 27.02 35.48 -31.06
N ASN A 13 26.93 34.98 -29.83
CA ASN A 13 27.53 33.69 -29.44
C ASN A 13 26.68 32.46 -29.79
N LEU A 14 25.43 32.63 -30.26
CA LEU A 14 24.54 31.53 -30.66
C LEU A 14 24.74 31.07 -32.11
N LEU A 15 25.44 31.85 -32.95
CA LEU A 15 25.71 31.51 -34.35
C LEU A 15 27.03 30.77 -34.58
N SER A 16 27.97 30.83 -33.63
CA SER A 16 29.25 30.10 -33.69
C SER A 16 29.14 28.64 -33.21
N ILE A 17 28.21 28.34 -32.29
CA ILE A 17 27.96 26.96 -31.80
C ILE A 17 27.09 26.16 -32.78
N ARG A 18 26.41 26.85 -33.70
CA ARG A 18 25.52 26.23 -34.69
C ARG A 18 26.26 25.59 -35.88
N ASN A 19 27.56 25.90 -36.06
CA ASN A 19 28.37 25.42 -37.18
C ASN A 19 29.41 24.35 -36.82
N THR A 20 29.54 23.94 -35.56
CA THR A 20 30.45 22.86 -35.12
C THR A 20 29.74 21.54 -34.78
N PHE A 21 28.41 21.50 -34.86
CA PHE A 21 27.62 20.26 -34.75
C PHE A 21 27.15 19.72 -36.12
N SER A 22 27.90 20.01 -37.19
CA SER A 22 27.62 19.50 -38.54
C SER A 22 28.51 18.32 -38.98
N LEU A 23 29.28 17.71 -38.08
CA LEU A 23 30.29 16.72 -38.49
C LEU A 23 30.44 15.51 -37.56
N ALA A 24 29.35 14.89 -37.10
CA ALA A 24 29.41 13.54 -36.51
C ALA A 24 28.04 12.85 -36.41
N LEU A 25 27.23 12.84 -37.47
CA LEU A 25 26.07 11.95 -37.56
C LEU A 25 25.78 11.57 -39.02
N ALA A 26 26.83 11.13 -39.72
CA ALA A 26 26.67 10.21 -40.84
C ALA A 26 26.32 8.81 -40.28
N PHE A 27 25.19 8.69 -39.59
CA PHE A 27 24.55 7.39 -39.41
C PHE A 27 24.02 7.00 -40.78
N LYS A 28 24.84 6.23 -41.49
CA LYS A 28 24.50 5.46 -42.68
C LYS A 28 23.10 4.91 -42.47
N CYS A 29 22.13 5.49 -43.19
CA CYS A 29 20.70 5.24 -42.98
C CYS A 29 20.46 3.73 -43.10
N ARG A 30 20.23 3.12 -41.93
CA ARG A 30 20.05 1.69 -41.72
C ARG A 30 18.86 1.24 -42.56
N ALA A 31 19.00 0.11 -43.25
CA ALA A 31 18.01 -0.45 -44.17
C ALA A 31 16.56 -0.20 -43.71
N LYS A 32 15.76 0.48 -44.53
CA LYS A 32 14.32 0.60 -44.29
C LYS A 32 13.73 -0.81 -44.30
N LEU A 33 13.33 -1.29 -43.12
CA LEU A 33 12.70 -2.59 -42.98
C LEU A 33 11.21 -2.42 -43.22
N LYS A 34 10.66 -3.17 -44.18
CA LYS A 34 9.25 -3.11 -44.52
C LYS A 34 8.44 -4.05 -43.65
N CYS A 35 7.24 -3.62 -43.30
CA CYS A 35 6.22 -4.51 -42.77
C CYS A 35 5.93 -5.60 -43.81
N GLN A 36 6.03 -6.87 -43.43
CA GLN A 36 5.83 -7.99 -44.35
C GLN A 36 4.34 -8.28 -44.65
N TYR A 37 3.42 -7.49 -44.08
CA TYR A 37 1.98 -7.55 -44.37
C TYR A 37 1.54 -6.38 -45.26
N CYS A 38 1.74 -5.13 -44.82
CA CYS A 38 1.28 -3.94 -45.56
C CYS A 38 2.34 -3.24 -46.41
N GLY A 39 3.61 -3.68 -46.36
CA GLY A 39 4.69 -3.12 -47.18
C GLY A 39 5.22 -1.74 -46.73
N LEU A 40 4.62 -1.12 -45.70
CA LEU A 40 5.07 0.17 -45.17
C LEU A 40 6.50 0.08 -44.60
N ASP A 41 7.32 1.10 -44.87
CA ASP A 41 8.64 1.25 -44.28
C ASP A 41 8.51 1.57 -42.78
N VAL A 42 9.10 0.75 -41.92
CA VAL A 42 9.05 0.90 -40.47
C VAL A 42 10.47 1.08 -39.92
N PRO A 43 10.75 2.17 -39.19
CA PRO A 43 12.08 2.37 -38.60
C PRO A 43 12.40 1.35 -37.50
N LEU A 44 11.39 0.81 -36.82
CA LEU A 44 11.53 -0.21 -35.77
C LEU A 44 10.43 -1.28 -35.89
N PRO A 45 10.66 -2.39 -36.60
CA PRO A 45 9.66 -3.43 -36.78
C PRO A 45 9.55 -4.39 -35.58
N PHE A 46 8.34 -4.88 -35.32
CA PHE A 46 8.05 -5.91 -34.31
C PHE A 46 8.22 -7.30 -34.92
N LYS A 47 8.94 -8.20 -34.22
CA LYS A 47 9.06 -9.61 -34.63
C LYS A 47 7.96 -10.45 -33.97
N CYS A 48 7.14 -11.13 -34.77
CA CYS A 48 6.11 -12.03 -34.25
C CYS A 48 6.73 -13.34 -33.71
N PRO A 49 6.37 -13.80 -32.49
CA PRO A 49 6.92 -15.02 -31.91
C PRO A 49 6.38 -16.30 -32.57
N PHE A 50 5.26 -16.22 -33.28
CA PHE A 50 4.61 -17.39 -33.90
C PHE A 50 5.11 -17.66 -35.32
N CYS A 51 5.26 -16.63 -36.15
CA CYS A 51 5.70 -16.76 -37.55
C CYS A 51 7.11 -16.22 -37.82
N GLY A 52 7.74 -15.55 -36.86
CA GLY A 52 9.11 -15.02 -37.00
C GLY A 52 9.26 -13.81 -37.93
N LYS A 53 8.17 -13.34 -38.55
CA LYS A 53 8.11 -12.21 -39.49
C LYS A 53 8.08 -10.84 -38.79
N TYR A 54 8.36 -9.78 -39.55
CA TYR A 54 8.48 -8.40 -39.07
C TYR A 54 7.29 -7.51 -39.50
N PHE A 55 6.72 -6.76 -38.54
CA PHE A 55 5.47 -5.99 -38.73
C PHE A 55 5.53 -4.58 -38.15
N CYS A 56 4.64 -3.69 -38.62
CA CYS A 56 4.43 -2.35 -38.06
C CYS A 56 3.56 -2.41 -36.78
N ALA A 57 3.36 -1.25 -36.13
CA ALA A 57 2.56 -1.16 -34.91
C ALA A 57 1.10 -1.64 -35.07
N GLU A 58 0.51 -1.42 -36.25
CA GLU A 58 -0.86 -1.84 -36.57
C GLU A 58 -0.97 -3.35 -36.82
N HIS A 59 0.05 -3.97 -37.41
CA HIS A 59 0.04 -5.39 -37.79
C HIS A 59 0.84 -6.28 -36.81
N ARG A 60 1.19 -5.77 -35.62
CA ARG A 60 2.01 -6.51 -34.64
C ARG A 60 1.31 -7.72 -34.01
N LEU A 61 -0.02 -7.68 -33.91
CA LEU A 61 -0.82 -8.75 -33.32
C LEU A 61 -1.05 -9.88 -34.35
N PRO A 62 -1.00 -11.17 -33.95
CA PRO A 62 -1.19 -12.31 -34.85
C PRO A 62 -2.49 -12.29 -35.67
N GLU A 63 -3.57 -11.77 -35.09
CA GLU A 63 -4.89 -11.65 -35.72
C GLU A 63 -4.90 -10.57 -36.82
N LEU A 64 -4.02 -9.57 -36.72
CA LEU A 64 -3.97 -8.43 -37.63
C LEU A 64 -3.06 -8.67 -38.84
N HIS A 65 -2.37 -9.81 -38.94
CA HIS A 65 -1.52 -10.14 -40.11
C HIS A 65 -1.70 -11.57 -40.62
N GLU A 66 -2.86 -12.18 -40.33
CA GLU A 66 -3.19 -13.56 -40.74
C GLU A 66 -2.08 -14.57 -40.40
N CYS A 67 -1.63 -14.57 -39.13
CA CYS A 67 -0.47 -15.33 -38.71
C CYS A 67 -0.63 -16.85 -38.92
N GLN A 68 0.15 -17.43 -39.85
CA GLN A 68 0.13 -18.89 -40.09
C GLN A 68 0.60 -19.71 -38.87
N GLY A 69 1.46 -19.14 -38.02
CA GLY A 69 1.97 -19.80 -36.80
C GLY A 69 0.91 -19.99 -35.71
N ILE A 70 -0.20 -19.23 -35.74
CA ILE A 70 -1.31 -19.40 -34.78
C ILE A 70 -2.16 -20.64 -35.14
N LYS A 71 -2.32 -20.92 -36.44
CA LYS A 71 -3.11 -22.07 -36.94
C LYS A 71 -2.42 -23.41 -36.67
N MET A 72 -1.08 -23.43 -36.60
CA MET A 72 -0.32 -24.64 -36.26
C MET A 72 -0.34 -24.98 -34.76
N LYS A 73 -0.45 -23.98 -33.85
CA LYS A 73 -0.59 -24.25 -32.40
C LYS A 73 -2.04 -24.51 -31.97
N SER A 74 -3.03 -24.02 -32.73
CA SER A 74 -4.43 -24.32 -32.45
C SER A 74 -4.82 -25.77 -32.80
N SER A 75 -4.18 -26.39 -33.80
CA SER A 75 -4.41 -27.82 -34.12
C SER A 75 -3.85 -28.77 -33.05
N THR A 76 -2.76 -28.40 -32.38
CA THR A 76 -2.19 -29.19 -31.27
C THR A 76 -2.98 -29.03 -29.97
N TYR A 77 -3.69 -27.91 -29.80
CA TYR A 77 -4.53 -27.64 -28.62
C TYR A 77 -5.98 -28.13 -28.81
N SER A 78 -6.49 -28.16 -30.05
CA SER A 78 -7.84 -28.63 -30.37
C SER A 78 -7.99 -30.15 -30.22
N SER A 79 -6.93 -30.93 -30.42
CA SER A 79 -6.96 -32.39 -30.23
C SER A 79 -6.99 -32.84 -28.77
N SER A 80 -6.75 -31.94 -27.81
CA SER A 80 -6.78 -32.22 -26.36
C SER A 80 -8.08 -31.78 -25.67
N LEU A 81 -9.09 -31.30 -26.43
CA LEU A 81 -10.37 -30.83 -25.90
C LEU A 81 -11.59 -31.62 -26.42
N LYS A 82 -11.41 -32.89 -26.78
CA LYS A 82 -12.52 -33.81 -27.09
C LYS A 82 -12.55 -34.99 -26.13
N GLU A 83 -12.91 -34.73 -24.88
CA GLU A 83 -13.69 -35.69 -24.09
C GLU A 83 -14.90 -34.97 -23.49
N PRO A 84 -16.12 -35.51 -23.63
CA PRO A 84 -17.31 -34.92 -23.04
C PRO A 84 -17.36 -35.32 -21.56
N ILE A 85 -16.85 -34.47 -20.67
CA ILE A 85 -17.03 -34.67 -19.23
C ILE A 85 -18.38 -34.05 -18.84
N SER A 86 -19.43 -34.87 -18.92
CA SER A 86 -20.70 -34.66 -18.24
C SER A 86 -20.60 -35.05 -16.76
N GLU A 87 -19.61 -34.50 -16.07
CA GLU A 87 -19.59 -34.52 -14.61
C GLU A 87 -19.53 -33.08 -14.13
N GLU A 88 -20.50 -32.70 -13.30
CA GLU A 88 -20.43 -31.49 -12.49
C GLU A 88 -19.05 -31.43 -11.84
N VAL A 89 -18.17 -30.57 -12.34
CA VAL A 89 -16.95 -30.21 -11.64
C VAL A 89 -17.40 -29.41 -10.41
N LYS A 90 -17.76 -30.13 -9.35
CA LYS A 90 -17.87 -29.57 -8.02
C LYS A 90 -16.54 -28.89 -7.77
N ALA A 91 -16.59 -27.54 -7.74
CA ALA A 91 -15.46 -26.70 -7.38
C ALA A 91 -14.71 -27.37 -6.22
N PRO A 92 -13.38 -27.51 -6.28
CA PRO A 92 -12.64 -28.19 -5.25
C PRO A 92 -13.05 -27.57 -3.93
N ARG A 93 -13.74 -28.35 -3.08
CA ARG A 93 -13.94 -27.98 -1.68
C ARG A 93 -12.53 -27.92 -1.14
N ILE A 94 -12.01 -26.70 -0.99
CA ILE A 94 -10.81 -26.47 -0.21
C ILE A 94 -11.18 -26.96 1.18
N ARG A 95 -10.83 -28.22 1.48
CA ARG A 95 -10.83 -28.74 2.83
C ARG A 95 -9.96 -27.76 3.59
N GLY A 96 -10.57 -27.06 4.55
CA GLY A 96 -9.85 -26.38 5.61
C GLY A 96 -9.00 -27.41 6.34
N GLY A 97 -7.83 -27.67 5.80
CA GLY A 97 -6.77 -28.43 6.42
C GLY A 97 -5.80 -27.42 6.98
N SER A 98 -6.09 -26.93 8.19
CA SER A 98 -5.14 -26.22 9.02
C SER A 98 -4.02 -27.16 9.44
N ARG A 99 -3.13 -27.51 8.52
CA ARG A 99 -1.76 -27.84 8.90
C ARG A 99 -0.99 -26.55 8.73
N LEU A 100 -0.97 -25.74 9.79
CA LEU A 100 -0.01 -24.66 9.96
C LEU A 100 1.37 -25.29 9.81
N ASN A 101 1.91 -25.24 8.60
CA ASN A 101 3.25 -25.74 8.36
C ASN A 101 4.20 -24.68 8.89
N PHE A 102 4.53 -24.78 10.18
CA PHE A 102 5.43 -23.86 10.89
C PHE A 102 6.83 -23.79 10.25
N LYS A 103 7.20 -24.71 9.34
CA LYS A 103 8.44 -24.62 8.54
C LYS A 103 8.37 -23.61 7.37
N ALA A 104 7.18 -23.16 6.97
CA ALA A 104 7.02 -22.05 6.03
C ALA A 104 7.07 -20.66 6.71
N LEU A 105 7.32 -20.61 8.02
CA LEU A 105 7.69 -19.38 8.76
C LEU A 105 9.19 -19.07 8.66
N GLY A 106 9.83 -19.38 7.52
CA GLY A 106 11.17 -18.90 7.24
C GLY A 106 11.15 -17.37 7.14
N GLU A 107 11.52 -16.72 8.26
CA GLU A 107 11.51 -15.29 8.54
C GLU A 107 10.11 -14.63 8.59
N PHE A 108 9.61 -14.47 9.83
CA PHE A 108 8.37 -13.73 10.06
C PHE A 108 8.48 -12.26 9.65
N SER A 109 9.63 -11.61 9.86
CA SER A 109 9.91 -10.24 9.42
C SER A 109 11.31 -10.13 8.87
N SER A 110 11.51 -9.33 7.82
CA SER A 110 12.84 -8.97 7.35
C SER A 110 13.45 -7.85 8.21
N PHE A 111 14.77 -7.73 8.20
CA PHE A 111 15.45 -6.62 8.89
C PHE A 111 14.95 -5.24 8.41
N THR A 112 14.71 -5.11 7.11
CA THR A 112 14.19 -3.87 6.52
C THR A 112 12.80 -3.50 7.05
N GLU A 113 11.97 -4.49 7.35
CA GLU A 113 10.66 -4.26 7.95
C GLU A 113 10.78 -3.75 9.38
N ILE A 114 11.70 -4.31 10.19
CA ILE A 114 11.95 -3.84 11.56
C ILE A 114 12.39 -2.38 11.54
N VAL A 115 13.28 -2.00 10.63
CA VAL A 115 13.72 -0.60 10.46
C VAL A 115 12.54 0.29 10.07
N HIS A 116 11.74 -0.11 9.08
CA HIS A 116 10.58 0.67 8.63
C HIS A 116 9.52 0.81 9.73
N LEU A 117 9.24 -0.26 10.46
CA LEU A 117 8.31 -0.26 11.58
C LEU A 117 8.80 0.66 12.71
N SER A 118 10.10 0.62 13.03
CA SER A 118 10.72 1.47 14.04
C SER A 118 10.63 2.96 13.66
N ILE A 119 10.92 3.29 12.40
CA ILE A 119 10.74 4.66 11.88
C ILE A 119 9.25 5.05 11.88
N GLY A 120 8.35 4.13 11.55
CA GLY A 120 6.91 4.34 11.63
C GLY A 120 6.46 4.70 13.05
N VAL A 121 6.89 3.93 14.05
CA VAL A 121 6.63 4.19 15.47
C VAL A 121 7.16 5.56 15.89
N LEU A 122 8.37 5.92 15.45
CA LEU A 122 8.95 7.24 15.71
C LEU A 122 8.06 8.36 15.14
N LEU A 123 7.62 8.25 13.89
CA LEU A 123 6.74 9.24 13.26
C LEU A 123 5.39 9.37 13.98
N VAL A 124 4.78 8.24 14.32
CA VAL A 124 3.51 8.21 15.06
C VAL A 124 3.68 8.86 16.44
N MET A 125 4.79 8.57 17.14
CA MET A 125 5.12 9.18 18.43
C MET A 125 5.28 10.70 18.31
N LEU A 126 5.94 11.20 17.26
CA LEU A 126 6.09 12.65 17.04
C LEU A 126 4.74 13.34 16.81
N VAL A 127 3.77 12.68 16.17
CA VAL A 127 2.39 13.19 16.07
C VAL A 127 1.76 13.28 17.46
N GLY A 128 1.92 12.24 18.29
CA GLY A 128 1.47 12.25 19.68
C GLY A 128 2.10 13.38 20.51
N LEU A 129 3.40 13.62 20.33
CA LEU A 129 4.12 14.68 21.03
C LEU A 129 3.62 16.06 20.60
N SER A 130 3.33 16.25 19.32
CA SER A 130 2.70 17.48 18.81
C SER A 130 1.34 17.75 19.46
N ILE A 131 0.51 16.70 19.65
CA ILE A 131 -0.78 16.83 20.35
C ILE A 131 -0.56 17.27 21.81
N ALA A 132 0.39 16.63 22.51
CA ALA A 132 0.69 16.95 23.91
C ALA A 132 1.19 18.39 24.07
N VAL A 133 2.14 18.82 23.24
CA VAL A 133 2.67 20.20 23.25
C VAL A 133 1.58 21.21 22.89
N GLY A 134 0.77 20.94 21.86
CA GLY A 134 -0.34 21.80 21.45
C GLY A 134 -1.43 21.94 22.52
N SER A 135 -1.55 20.95 23.41
CA SER A 135 -2.47 20.96 24.55
C SER A 135 -1.86 21.58 25.83
N GLY A 136 -0.63 22.12 25.76
CA GLY A 136 0.02 22.81 26.87
C GLY A 136 0.73 21.90 27.89
N PHE A 137 0.92 20.61 27.60
CA PHE A 137 1.65 19.72 28.51
C PHE A 137 3.16 20.02 28.50
N SER A 138 3.79 20.01 29.68
CA SER A 138 5.24 20.10 29.80
C SER A 138 5.91 18.80 29.33
N VAL A 139 6.89 18.92 28.43
CA VAL A 139 7.60 17.76 27.87
C VAL A 139 8.66 17.29 28.88
N ASN A 140 8.42 16.13 29.49
CA ASN A 140 9.34 15.43 30.39
C ASN A 140 9.57 14.00 29.90
N LEU A 141 10.66 13.35 30.34
CA LEU A 141 11.00 11.98 29.94
C LEU A 141 9.87 10.98 30.23
N SER A 142 9.19 11.14 31.37
CA SER A 142 8.03 10.30 31.74
C SER A 142 6.88 10.43 30.73
N LEU A 143 6.54 11.64 30.31
CA LEU A 143 5.48 11.87 29.32
C LEU A 143 5.85 11.22 27.98
N VAL A 144 7.08 11.42 27.50
CA VAL A 144 7.55 10.84 26.24
C VAL A 144 7.49 9.31 26.30
N PHE A 145 7.90 8.71 27.42
CA PHE A 145 7.84 7.26 27.62
C PHE A 145 6.40 6.73 27.53
N TRP A 146 5.46 7.29 28.31
CA TRP A 146 4.07 6.84 28.31
C TRP A 146 3.38 7.07 26.97
N LEU A 147 3.64 8.21 26.32
CA LEU A 147 3.12 8.53 25.00
C LEU A 147 3.61 7.51 23.96
N THR A 148 4.90 7.18 24.00
CA THR A 148 5.48 6.17 23.09
C THR A 148 4.80 4.82 23.26
N LEU A 149 4.60 4.37 24.51
CA LEU A 149 3.91 3.11 24.77
C LEU A 149 2.47 3.11 24.25
N VAL A 150 1.71 4.16 24.53
CA VAL A 150 0.30 4.28 24.09
C VAL A 150 0.21 4.27 22.57
N PHE A 151 0.98 5.10 21.87
CA PHE A 151 0.93 5.18 20.42
C PHE A 151 1.50 3.93 19.73
N ALA A 152 2.59 3.36 20.25
CA ALA A 152 3.14 2.10 19.73
C ALA A 152 2.13 0.95 19.89
N SER A 153 1.39 0.91 21.00
CA SER A 153 0.35 -0.10 21.23
C SER A 153 -0.83 0.00 20.27
N ALA A 154 -1.13 1.19 19.72
CA ALA A 154 -2.20 1.36 18.75
C ALA A 154 -1.74 1.10 17.31
N PHE A 155 -0.46 1.36 17.00
CA PHE A 155 0.09 1.24 15.64
C PHE A 155 0.67 -0.16 15.36
N ILE A 156 1.53 -0.69 16.24
CA ILE A 156 2.24 -1.94 15.97
C ILE A 156 1.27 -3.12 15.82
N PRO A 157 0.34 -3.37 16.77
CA PRO A 157 -0.59 -4.49 16.64
C PRO A 157 -1.52 -4.36 15.43
N HIS A 158 -1.91 -3.14 15.08
CA HIS A 158 -2.72 -2.86 13.89
C HIS A 158 -2.05 -3.38 12.61
N GLU A 159 -0.83 -2.91 12.34
CA GLU A 159 -0.05 -3.31 11.16
C GLU A 159 0.31 -4.80 11.21
N LEU A 160 0.67 -5.30 12.39
CA LEU A 160 1.04 -6.69 12.58
C LEU A 160 -0.14 -7.62 12.30
N PHE A 161 -1.37 -7.25 12.67
CA PHE A 161 -2.53 -8.09 12.41
C PHE A 161 -2.91 -8.14 10.94
N HIS A 162 -2.78 -7.05 10.17
CA HIS A 162 -2.89 -7.11 8.71
C HIS A 162 -1.93 -8.16 8.14
N LYS A 163 -0.69 -8.14 8.59
CA LYS A 163 0.34 -9.08 8.16
C LYS A 163 0.07 -10.52 8.62
N ILE A 164 -0.31 -10.73 9.88
CA ILE A 164 -0.63 -12.06 10.41
C ILE A 164 -1.76 -12.66 9.58
N VAL A 165 -2.85 -11.94 9.39
CA VAL A 165 -4.01 -12.43 8.62
C VAL A 165 -3.61 -12.70 7.16
N ALA A 166 -2.83 -11.84 6.52
CA ALA A 166 -2.30 -12.10 5.17
C ALA A 166 -1.46 -13.39 5.11
N LYS A 167 -0.55 -13.60 6.08
CA LYS A 167 0.27 -14.81 6.17
C LYS A 167 -0.56 -16.07 6.45
N THR A 168 -1.66 -15.98 7.22
CA THR A 168 -2.57 -17.12 7.41
C THR A 168 -3.26 -17.55 6.12
N TYR A 169 -3.41 -16.64 5.15
CA TYR A 169 -3.90 -16.97 3.80
C TYR A 169 -2.79 -17.50 2.86
N GLY A 170 -1.56 -17.68 3.36
CA GLY A 170 -0.42 -18.13 2.57
C GLY A 170 0.16 -17.06 1.65
N LEU A 171 -0.15 -15.78 1.89
CA LEU A 171 0.42 -14.66 1.13
C LEU A 171 1.74 -14.23 1.74
N TRP A 172 2.64 -13.72 0.89
CA TRP A 172 3.79 -12.97 1.38
C TRP A 172 3.33 -11.57 1.79
N ALA A 173 3.76 -11.11 2.97
CA ALA A 173 3.35 -9.83 3.52
C ALA A 173 4.46 -9.20 4.37
N GLU A 174 4.75 -7.92 4.12
CA GLU A 174 5.72 -7.12 4.87
C GLU A 174 5.28 -5.66 5.00
N PHE A 175 5.49 -5.08 6.18
CA PHE A 175 5.28 -3.65 6.39
C PHE A 175 6.38 -2.82 5.69
N ARG A 176 5.95 -1.82 4.92
CA ARG A 176 6.85 -0.85 4.28
C ARG A 176 6.36 0.58 4.48
N LEU A 177 7.28 1.48 4.79
CA LEU A 177 7.00 2.90 4.70
C LEU A 177 6.74 3.30 3.25
N THR A 178 5.80 4.21 3.05
CA THR A 178 5.51 4.78 1.74
C THR A 178 5.83 6.26 1.77
N LEU A 179 6.37 6.81 0.67
CA LEU A 179 6.70 8.23 0.62
C LEU A 179 5.47 9.09 0.92
N LEU A 180 4.33 8.77 0.29
CA LEU A 180 3.07 9.47 0.51
C LEU A 180 2.62 9.39 1.99
N GLY A 181 2.70 8.21 2.59
CA GLY A 181 2.31 8.02 3.99
C GLY A 181 3.19 8.78 4.97
N VAL A 182 4.50 8.76 4.75
CA VAL A 182 5.48 9.56 5.53
C VAL A 182 5.20 11.05 5.37
N MET A 183 5.00 11.54 4.15
CA MET A 183 4.71 12.96 3.89
C MET A 183 3.42 13.41 4.59
N ILE A 184 2.34 12.64 4.50
CA ILE A 184 1.08 12.95 5.19
C ILE A 184 1.28 12.98 6.71
N THR A 185 2.00 11.99 7.25
CA THR A 185 2.28 11.92 8.68
C THR A 185 3.14 13.10 9.15
N LEU A 186 4.14 13.51 8.37
CA LEU A 186 4.96 14.70 8.68
C LEU A 186 4.14 15.99 8.65
N ILE A 187 3.30 16.19 7.62
CA ILE A 187 2.41 17.36 7.54
C ILE A 187 1.45 17.37 8.74
N SER A 188 0.95 16.20 9.15
CA SER A 188 0.09 16.03 10.31
C SER A 188 0.74 16.44 11.64
N ILE A 189 2.07 16.44 11.76
CA ILE A 189 2.75 16.91 12.97
C ILE A 189 2.49 18.41 13.15
N LEU A 190 2.46 19.19 12.07
CA LEU A 190 2.25 20.65 12.12
C LEU A 190 0.78 21.06 11.99
N SER A 191 -0.05 20.20 11.39
CA SER A 191 -1.47 20.46 11.17
C SER A 191 -2.32 20.23 12.43
N PRO A 192 -3.45 20.94 12.62
CA PRO A 192 -4.46 20.57 13.62
C PRO A 192 -5.15 19.24 13.29
N ILE A 193 -5.19 18.84 12.02
CA ILE A 193 -5.79 17.57 11.59
C ILE A 193 -4.73 16.48 11.71
N LYS A 194 -4.95 15.54 12.63
CA LYS A 194 -3.99 14.47 12.94
C LYS A 194 -4.29 13.20 12.13
N ILE A 195 -3.51 12.99 11.07
CA ILE A 195 -3.57 11.82 10.19
C ILE A 195 -2.27 11.04 10.30
N VAL A 196 -2.38 9.77 10.69
CA VAL A 196 -1.24 8.89 10.90
C VAL A 196 -1.36 7.69 9.98
N SER A 197 -0.47 7.61 8.99
CA SER A 197 -0.40 6.47 8.07
C SER A 197 0.99 6.42 7.41
N PRO A 198 2.06 6.18 8.17
CA PRO A 198 3.42 6.30 7.66
C PRO A 198 3.77 5.22 6.60
N GLY A 199 3.06 4.10 6.58
CA GLY A 199 3.34 2.98 5.69
C GLY A 199 2.12 2.13 5.41
N THR A 200 2.34 0.96 4.81
CA THR A 200 1.32 -0.05 4.56
C THR A 200 1.95 -1.44 4.51
N VAL A 201 1.16 -2.47 4.79
CA VAL A 201 1.56 -3.86 4.56
C VAL A 201 1.42 -4.20 3.08
N ILE A 202 2.55 -4.42 2.41
CA ILE A 202 2.59 -4.87 1.02
C ILE A 202 2.29 -6.36 1.00
N ILE A 203 1.32 -6.77 0.19
CA ILE A 203 0.86 -8.15 0.08
C ILE A 203 1.13 -8.64 -1.34
N ALA A 204 1.81 -9.77 -1.47
CA ALA A 204 2.10 -10.40 -2.75
C ALA A 204 1.48 -11.81 -2.84
N GLY A 205 0.76 -12.06 -3.94
CA GLY A 205 0.09 -13.33 -4.21
C GLY A 205 -1.21 -13.14 -4.98
N LYS A 206 -1.90 -14.24 -5.28
CA LYS A 206 -3.23 -14.21 -5.88
C LYS A 206 -4.27 -13.93 -4.79
N VAL A 207 -4.79 -12.70 -4.76
CA VAL A 207 -5.71 -12.24 -3.71
C VAL A 207 -7.10 -12.04 -4.31
N ASP A 208 -8.14 -12.55 -3.65
CA ASP A 208 -9.53 -12.27 -4.00
C ASP A 208 -10.09 -11.07 -3.20
N ARG A 209 -11.22 -10.52 -3.65
CA ARG A 209 -11.87 -9.37 -3.00
C ARG A 209 -12.19 -9.63 -1.52
N ARG A 210 -12.58 -10.87 -1.20
CA ARG A 210 -12.94 -11.27 0.16
C ARG A 210 -11.72 -11.28 1.09
N MET A 211 -10.59 -11.80 0.61
CA MET A 211 -9.34 -11.85 1.35
C MET A 211 -8.79 -10.45 1.58
N ILE A 212 -8.78 -9.57 0.57
CA ILE A 212 -8.40 -8.14 0.75
C ILE A 212 -9.26 -7.48 1.83
N GLY A 213 -10.58 -7.64 1.75
CA GLY A 213 -11.50 -7.03 2.71
C GLY A 213 -11.29 -7.54 4.14
N LYS A 214 -11.08 -8.85 4.33
CA LYS A 214 -10.80 -9.43 5.66
C LYS A 214 -9.44 -9.01 6.21
N ILE A 215 -8.41 -8.96 5.36
CA ILE A 215 -7.08 -8.49 5.76
C ILE A 215 -7.18 -7.03 6.17
N SER A 216 -7.81 -6.15 5.39
CA SER A 216 -7.96 -4.75 5.77
C SER A 216 -8.88 -4.52 6.97
N LEU A 217 -9.84 -5.41 7.23
CA LEU A 217 -10.66 -5.28 8.44
C LEU A 217 -9.91 -5.68 9.72
N SER A 218 -8.88 -6.54 9.63
CA SER A 218 -8.23 -7.09 10.83
C SER A 218 -7.51 -6.03 11.67
N GLY A 219 -6.86 -5.04 11.06
CA GLY A 219 -6.20 -3.94 11.79
C GLY A 219 -7.19 -3.11 12.62
N PRO A 220 -8.24 -2.53 12.02
CA PRO A 220 -9.28 -1.82 12.77
C PRO A 220 -9.93 -2.66 13.87
N LEU A 221 -10.20 -3.96 13.63
CA LEU A 221 -10.73 -4.85 14.66
C LEU A 221 -9.77 -5.04 15.83
N THR A 222 -8.47 -5.20 15.58
CA THR A 222 -7.46 -5.30 16.64
C THR A 222 -7.48 -4.06 17.53
N ASN A 223 -7.60 -2.88 16.94
CA ASN A 223 -7.67 -1.64 17.71
C ASN A 223 -8.98 -1.52 18.52
N LEU A 224 -10.11 -2.00 18.01
CA LEU A 224 -11.34 -2.09 18.82
C LEU A 224 -11.20 -3.06 19.99
N VAL A 225 -10.49 -4.18 19.82
CA VAL A 225 -10.18 -5.11 20.91
C VAL A 225 -9.27 -4.44 21.94
N LEU A 226 -8.18 -3.81 21.51
CA LEU A 226 -7.26 -3.10 22.41
C LEU A 226 -7.94 -1.95 23.14
N PHE A 227 -8.85 -1.23 22.48
CA PHE A 227 -9.72 -0.25 23.11
C PHE A 227 -10.46 -0.86 24.30
N THR A 228 -11.15 -2.00 24.12
CA THR A 228 -11.92 -2.62 25.20
C THR A 228 -11.03 -3.06 26.35
N ILE A 229 -9.85 -3.63 26.05
CA ILE A 229 -8.88 -4.06 27.05
C ILE A 229 -8.36 -2.87 27.85
N PHE A 230 -7.95 -1.79 27.19
CA PHE A 230 -7.45 -0.59 27.87
C PHE A 230 -8.54 0.10 28.68
N LEU A 231 -9.75 0.22 28.15
CA LEU A 231 -10.87 0.81 28.89
C LEU A 231 -11.17 0.01 30.15
N ALA A 232 -11.27 -1.32 30.07
CA ALA A 232 -11.48 -2.17 31.24
C ALA A 232 -10.32 -2.05 32.26
N SER A 233 -9.08 -2.09 31.80
CA SER A 233 -7.90 -1.93 32.65
C SER A 233 -7.85 -0.58 33.38
N SER A 234 -8.39 0.49 32.78
CA SER A 234 -8.47 1.81 33.42
C SER A 234 -9.37 1.84 34.67
N PHE A 235 -10.36 0.94 34.75
CA PHE A 235 -11.26 0.83 35.91
C PHE A 235 -10.72 -0.13 36.98
N ILE A 236 -9.83 -1.04 36.63
CA ILE A 236 -9.25 -2.04 37.55
C ILE A 236 -8.05 -1.45 38.30
N THR A 237 -7.27 -0.58 37.66
CA THR A 237 -6.05 -0.04 38.26
C THR A 237 -6.34 1.12 39.22
N ASN A 238 -5.69 1.09 40.39
CA ASN A 238 -5.74 2.16 41.39
C ASN A 238 -4.63 3.20 41.21
N ALA A 239 -3.59 2.89 40.44
CA ALA A 239 -2.47 3.81 40.23
C ALA A 239 -2.86 4.89 39.22
N PHE A 240 -2.85 6.16 39.65
CA PHE A 240 -3.29 7.31 38.85
C PHE A 240 -2.64 7.36 37.45
N LEU A 241 -1.30 7.22 37.38
CA LEU A 241 -0.58 7.26 36.10
C LEU A 241 -0.98 6.13 35.14
N LEU A 242 -1.17 4.91 35.66
CA LEU A 242 -1.60 3.77 34.85
C LEU A 242 -3.05 3.93 34.39
N LYS A 243 -3.92 4.45 35.26
CA LYS A 243 -5.31 4.77 34.92
C LYS A 243 -5.37 5.76 33.76
N VAL A 244 -4.62 6.86 33.85
CA VAL A 244 -4.53 7.87 32.78
C VAL A 244 -3.96 7.27 31.49
N ALA A 245 -2.88 6.48 31.57
CA ALA A 245 -2.28 5.85 30.41
C ALA A 245 -3.23 4.88 29.70
N PHE A 246 -3.96 4.04 30.44
CA PHE A 246 -4.97 3.15 29.87
C PHE A 246 -6.16 3.90 29.28
N MET A 247 -6.58 5.00 29.92
CA MET A 247 -7.68 5.81 29.39
C MET A 247 -7.31 6.45 28.06
N TRP A 248 -6.11 7.06 27.97
CA TRP A 248 -5.56 7.54 26.70
C TRP A 248 -5.35 6.41 25.69
N GLY A 249 -4.88 5.24 26.14
CA GLY A 249 -4.76 4.02 25.34
C GLY A 249 -6.08 3.64 24.68
N SER A 250 -7.18 3.68 25.43
CA SER A 250 -8.51 3.42 24.88
C SER A 250 -8.91 4.46 23.83
N VAL A 251 -8.83 5.75 24.15
CA VAL A 251 -9.21 6.84 23.23
C VAL A 251 -8.43 6.77 21.92
N ILE A 252 -7.10 6.59 21.98
CA ILE A 252 -6.25 6.50 20.79
C ILE A 252 -6.62 5.26 19.96
N ASN A 253 -6.83 4.09 20.57
CA ASN A 253 -7.19 2.89 19.83
C ASN A 253 -8.56 3.00 19.15
N ALA A 254 -9.57 3.56 19.82
CA ALA A 254 -10.87 3.83 19.21
C ALA A 254 -10.75 4.79 18.03
N PHE A 255 -10.01 5.89 18.20
CA PHE A 255 -9.81 6.89 17.16
C PHE A 255 -9.06 6.31 15.96
N VAL A 256 -7.98 5.55 16.16
CA VAL A 256 -7.23 4.91 15.07
C VAL A 256 -8.10 3.89 14.33
N ALA A 257 -8.96 3.12 15.03
CA ALA A 257 -9.90 2.21 14.40
C ALA A 257 -10.94 2.97 13.55
N LEU A 258 -11.53 4.03 14.10
CA LEU A 258 -12.51 4.88 13.40
C LEU A 258 -11.89 5.52 12.15
N PHE A 259 -10.72 6.13 12.28
CA PHE A 259 -10.05 6.81 11.19
C PHE A 259 -9.68 5.85 10.06
N ASN A 260 -9.10 4.69 10.38
CA ASN A 260 -8.78 3.69 9.36
C ASN A 260 -10.01 3.07 8.70
N LEU A 261 -11.21 3.15 9.30
CA LEU A 261 -12.45 2.71 8.68
C LEU A 261 -13.10 3.76 7.77
N ILE A 262 -12.56 4.97 7.66
CA ILE A 262 -13.04 5.96 6.68
C ILE A 262 -12.85 5.39 5.25
N PRO A 263 -13.89 5.35 4.39
CA PRO A 263 -13.84 4.69 3.10
C PRO A 263 -13.19 5.57 2.02
N PHE A 264 -11.94 5.99 2.25
CA PHE A 264 -11.23 6.92 1.39
C PHE A 264 -9.76 6.56 1.17
N GLY A 265 -9.32 6.70 -0.08
CA GLY A 265 -7.91 6.66 -0.46
C GLY A 265 -7.20 5.35 -0.07
N PHE A 266 -6.10 5.49 0.67
CA PHE A 266 -5.22 4.40 1.09
C PHE A 266 -5.63 3.74 2.41
N LEU A 267 -6.66 4.27 3.09
CA LEU A 267 -7.14 3.73 4.37
C LEU A 267 -7.81 2.36 4.19
N ASP A 268 -7.79 1.55 5.24
CA ASP A 268 -8.34 0.20 5.18
C ASP A 268 -9.85 0.14 4.93
N GLY A 269 -10.57 1.13 5.44
CA GLY A 269 -12.01 1.29 5.28
C GLY A 269 -12.43 1.32 3.81
N ALA A 270 -11.60 1.87 2.92
CA ALA A 270 -11.87 1.87 1.49
C ALA A 270 -11.93 0.44 0.93
N LYS A 271 -10.99 -0.43 1.34
CA LYS A 271 -10.93 -1.83 0.94
C LYS A 271 -12.04 -2.66 1.58
N VAL A 272 -12.39 -2.39 2.85
CA VAL A 272 -13.50 -3.05 3.54
C VAL A 272 -14.84 -2.68 2.91
N PHE A 273 -15.06 -1.39 2.64
CA PHE A 273 -16.27 -0.88 1.96
C PHE A 273 -16.41 -1.48 0.57
N TRP A 274 -15.29 -1.54 -0.18
CA TRP A 274 -15.28 -2.20 -1.47
C TRP A 274 -15.61 -3.68 -1.34
N TRP A 275 -15.16 -4.40 -0.32
CA TRP A 275 -15.51 -5.81 -0.14
C TRP A 275 -16.98 -6.01 0.25
N ASN A 276 -17.44 -5.39 1.33
CA ASN A 276 -18.79 -5.55 1.86
C ASN A 276 -19.22 -4.29 2.64
N LYS A 277 -20.17 -3.55 2.06
CA LYS A 277 -20.70 -2.29 2.62
C LYS A 277 -21.40 -2.48 3.96
N TYR A 278 -22.05 -3.61 4.19
CA TYR A 278 -22.73 -3.90 5.46
C TYR A 278 -21.74 -4.16 6.58
N VAL A 279 -20.70 -4.96 6.31
CA VAL A 279 -19.62 -5.21 7.28
C VAL A 279 -18.91 -3.90 7.61
N TRP A 280 -18.58 -3.10 6.58
CA TRP A 280 -17.99 -1.77 6.77
C TRP A 280 -18.89 -0.86 7.63
N ALA A 281 -20.18 -0.75 7.29
CA ALA A 281 -21.09 0.14 8.01
C ALA A 281 -21.24 -0.27 9.48
N LEU A 282 -21.40 -1.58 9.73
CA LEU A 282 -21.48 -2.11 11.09
C LEU A 282 -20.23 -1.77 11.90
N THR A 283 -19.04 -2.02 11.37
CA THR A 283 -17.80 -1.79 12.10
C THR A 283 -17.47 -0.31 12.24
N PHE A 284 -17.80 0.53 11.24
CA PHE A 284 -17.65 1.98 11.30
C PHE A 284 -18.59 2.63 12.32
N ILE A 285 -19.86 2.23 12.35
CA ILE A 285 -20.82 2.73 13.35
C ILE A 285 -20.39 2.29 14.76
N THR A 286 -19.96 1.04 14.91
CA THR A 286 -19.46 0.53 16.19
C THR A 286 -18.25 1.33 16.67
N SER A 287 -17.25 1.57 15.81
CA SER A 287 -16.07 2.36 16.18
C SER A 287 -16.42 3.81 16.51
N LEU A 288 -17.38 4.41 15.79
CA LEU A 288 -17.87 5.76 16.03
C LEU A 288 -18.54 5.88 17.41
N LEU A 289 -19.47 4.98 17.73
CA LEU A 289 -20.17 4.96 19.01
C LEU A 289 -19.21 4.75 20.18
N LEU A 290 -18.26 3.82 20.05
CA LEU A 290 -17.25 3.57 21.07
C LEU A 290 -16.35 4.79 21.29
N THR A 291 -15.91 5.45 20.21
CA THR A 291 -15.13 6.69 20.29
C THR A 291 -15.88 7.78 21.05
N ILE A 292 -17.14 8.05 20.68
CA ILE A 292 -17.99 9.04 21.35
C ILE A 292 -18.15 8.70 22.83
N THR A 293 -18.44 7.43 23.14
CA THR A 293 -18.62 6.96 24.52
C THR A 293 -17.38 7.25 25.37
N THR A 294 -16.18 6.91 24.88
CA THR A 294 -14.96 7.20 25.65
C THR A 294 -14.62 8.67 25.76
N LEU A 295 -14.94 9.49 24.77
CA LEU A 295 -14.75 10.94 24.88
C LEU A 295 -15.67 11.54 25.95
N ILE A 296 -16.89 11.02 26.08
CA ILE A 296 -17.81 11.42 27.16
C ILE A 296 -17.23 11.01 28.52
N ILE A 297 -16.78 9.76 28.67
CA ILE A 297 -16.19 9.28 29.93
C ILE A 297 -14.92 10.06 30.28
N PHE A 298 -14.10 10.43 29.28
CA PHE A 298 -12.87 11.19 29.50
C PHE A 298 -13.11 12.63 29.96
N ASN A 299 -14.25 13.22 29.58
CA ASN A 299 -14.60 14.59 29.94
C ASN A 299 -15.38 14.71 31.27
N GLN A 300 -15.67 13.59 31.94
CA GLN A 300 -16.29 13.54 33.28
C GLN A 300 -15.22 13.49 34.37
#